data_AF-A0A951PJI1-F1
#
_entry.id   AF-A0A951PJI1-F1
#
_cell.length_a   1.000
_cell.length_b   1.000
_cell.length_c   1.000
_cell.angle_alpha   90.00
_cell.angle_beta   90.00
_cell.angle_gamma   90.00
#
_symmetry.space_group_name_H-M   'P 1'
#
loop_
_entity.id
_entity.type
_entity.pdbx_description
1 polymer ?
#
loop_
_entity_poly.entity_id
_entity_poly.type
_entity_poly.pdbx_seq_one_letter_code
_entity_poly.pdbx_strand_id
1 'polypeptide(L)'
;MARNLFLDALISREDFDVQDESQISQGPHKTSLSYSDFKIPGFFFASLRKPDFQRETSEWDTEKVCDLIASFLDGDLIPAVILWKYADSYTFVIDGAHRISALAAWVNDDYGDGKLSRKFFDNSIPEIQIDNAKKARELINTEIGAFKHYEESLFEPDLAEDKVKKRLKTLERELSIFSGLMEIREKQKTLSSR
;
A
#
# COMPACT_ATOMS: atom_id res chain seq x y z
N MET A 1 -14.04 -20.59 3.70
CA MET A 1 -12.56 -20.63 3.82
C MET A 1 -12.06 -19.23 3.56
N ALA A 2 -11.18 -18.70 4.39
CA ALA A 2 -10.58 -17.38 4.18
C ALA A 2 -9.80 -17.39 2.86
N ARG A 3 -10.01 -16.38 2.02
CA ARG A 3 -9.36 -16.26 0.71
C ARG A 3 -8.30 -15.18 0.78
N ASN A 4 -7.12 -15.58 1.24
CA ASN A 4 -6.02 -14.66 1.39
C ASN A 4 -5.53 -14.14 0.04
N LEU A 5 -5.20 -12.85 0.01
CA LEU A 5 -4.64 -12.17 -1.15
C LEU A 5 -3.14 -12.03 -0.99
N PHE A 6 -2.39 -12.33 -2.05
CA PHE A 6 -0.95 -12.10 -2.11
C PHE A 6 -0.69 -10.69 -2.67
N LEU A 7 -0.39 -9.74 -1.78
CA LEU A 7 -0.18 -8.34 -2.14
C LEU A 7 1.29 -7.93 -2.01
N ASP A 8 2.21 -8.88 -1.80
CA ASP A 8 3.63 -8.58 -1.55
C ASP A 8 4.35 -7.99 -2.76
N ALA A 9 3.80 -8.19 -3.96
CA ALA A 9 4.32 -7.65 -5.19
C ALA A 9 4.18 -6.12 -5.30
N LEU A 10 3.30 -5.51 -4.52
CA LEU A 10 3.03 -4.07 -4.60
C LEU A 10 4.21 -3.27 -4.04
N ILE A 11 4.68 -3.61 -2.84
CA ILE A 11 5.79 -2.91 -2.19
C ILE A 11 7.07 -3.73 -2.36
N SER A 12 8.03 -3.18 -3.09
CA SER A 12 9.32 -3.86 -3.31
C SER A 12 10.09 -4.04 -2.00
N ARG A 13 10.83 -5.14 -1.89
CA ARG A 13 11.71 -5.41 -0.76
C ARG A 13 13.09 -4.82 -0.99
N GLU A 14 13.74 -4.41 0.08
CA GLU A 14 15.15 -3.97 0.08
C GLU A 14 15.80 -4.42 1.38
N ASP A 15 17.10 -4.71 1.32
CA ASP A 15 17.91 -4.96 2.52
C ASP A 15 17.96 -3.67 3.36
N PHE A 16 17.83 -3.83 4.68
CA PHE A 16 17.83 -2.72 5.62
C PHE A 16 19.23 -2.10 5.79
N ASP A 17 20.29 -2.87 5.54
CA ASP A 17 21.69 -2.45 5.69
C ASP A 17 22.30 -1.81 4.42
N VAL A 18 21.49 -1.52 3.39
CA VAL A 18 21.98 -0.93 2.13
C VAL A 18 22.62 0.42 2.38
N GLN A 19 23.94 0.51 2.20
CA GLN A 19 24.66 1.78 2.15
C GLN A 19 24.37 2.44 0.81
N ASP A 20 23.76 3.62 0.86
CA ASP A 20 23.26 4.29 -0.32
C ASP A 20 24.40 4.94 -1.14
N GLU A 21 24.78 4.31 -2.26
CA GLU A 21 25.73 4.89 -3.23
C GLU A 21 25.04 5.77 -4.29
N SER A 22 23.70 5.76 -4.37
CA SER A 22 22.95 6.42 -5.45
C SER A 22 21.96 7.45 -4.94
N GLN A 23 22.29 8.73 -5.14
CA GLN A 23 21.47 9.91 -4.86
C GLN A 23 20.21 9.96 -5.76
N ILE A 24 19.22 9.08 -5.55
CA ILE A 24 17.89 9.20 -6.16
C ILE A 24 16.95 9.89 -5.17
N SER A 25 16.32 10.95 -5.65
CA SER A 25 15.79 12.07 -4.89
C SER A 25 14.50 11.81 -4.10
N GLN A 26 14.49 12.33 -2.88
CA GLN A 26 13.40 12.92 -2.08
C GLN A 26 11.95 12.50 -2.38
N GLY A 27 11.48 11.50 -1.62
CA GLY A 27 10.08 11.46 -1.21
C GLY A 27 9.78 12.60 -0.22
N PRO A 28 8.69 13.37 -0.38
CA PRO A 28 8.34 14.46 0.54
C PRO A 28 8.15 13.94 1.98
N HIS A 29 8.54 14.74 2.97
CA HIS A 29 8.17 14.50 4.37
C HIS A 29 6.66 14.67 4.52
N LYS A 30 5.93 13.57 4.34
CA LYS A 30 4.48 13.53 4.47
C LYS A 30 4.08 13.15 5.88
N THR A 31 3.12 13.87 6.43
CA THR A 31 2.43 13.52 7.68
C THR A 31 1.17 12.68 7.42
N SER A 32 0.82 12.50 6.16
CA SER A 32 -0.42 11.87 5.72
C SER A 32 -0.33 11.39 4.26
N LEU A 33 -1.11 10.36 3.89
CA LEU A 33 -1.18 9.77 2.55
C LEU A 33 -2.55 9.99 1.93
N SER A 34 -2.57 10.60 0.75
CA SER A 34 -3.78 10.78 -0.06
C SER A 34 -3.99 9.58 -0.99
N TYR A 35 -5.15 9.49 -1.65
CA TYR A 35 -5.38 8.44 -2.66
C TYR A 35 -4.32 8.46 -3.80
N SER A 36 -3.82 9.64 -4.14
CA SER A 36 -2.81 9.84 -5.19
C SER A 36 -1.48 9.16 -4.86
N ASP A 37 -1.18 8.99 -3.57
CA ASP A 37 0.04 8.34 -3.11
C ASP A 37 0.02 6.82 -3.35
N PHE A 38 -1.16 6.23 -3.46
CA PHE A 38 -1.32 4.81 -3.76
C PHE A 38 -1.30 4.49 -5.26
N LYS A 39 -1.25 5.49 -6.16
CA LYS A 39 -1.17 5.27 -7.62
C LYS A 39 0.21 4.74 -8.03
N ILE A 40 0.21 3.79 -8.96
CA ILE A 40 1.42 3.15 -9.49
C ILE A 40 1.41 3.20 -11.02
N PRO A 41 2.45 3.75 -11.68
CA PRO A 41 3.65 4.33 -11.08
C PRO A 41 3.36 5.68 -10.42
N GLY A 42 4.00 5.93 -9.28
CA GLY A 42 3.94 7.19 -8.55
C GLY A 42 5.20 7.38 -7.71
N PHE A 43 5.64 8.63 -7.51
CA PHE A 43 6.91 8.93 -6.83
C PHE A 43 6.96 8.36 -5.41
N PHE A 44 5.88 8.54 -4.64
CA PHE A 44 5.81 8.02 -3.27
C PHE A 44 5.92 6.49 -3.26
N PHE A 45 5.10 5.79 -4.04
CA PHE A 45 5.10 4.33 -4.08
C PHE A 45 6.42 3.77 -4.62
N ALA A 46 7.08 4.47 -5.54
CA ALA A 46 8.39 4.08 -6.06
C ALA A 46 9.51 4.19 -5.01
N SER A 47 9.39 5.09 -4.02
CA SER A 47 10.33 5.20 -2.90
C SER A 47 10.03 4.24 -1.75
N LEU A 48 8.84 3.63 -1.70
CA LEU A 48 8.49 2.70 -0.64
C LEU A 48 9.28 1.41 -0.75
N ARG A 49 9.80 0.95 0.39
CA ARG A 49 10.40 -0.37 0.54
C ARG A 49 9.81 -1.08 1.74
N LYS A 50 9.75 -2.40 1.65
CA LYS A 50 9.52 -3.25 2.82
C LYS A 50 10.87 -3.86 3.23
N PRO A 51 11.24 -3.83 4.52
CA PRO A 51 12.42 -4.55 4.98
C PRO A 51 12.33 -6.05 4.62
N ASP A 52 13.46 -6.63 4.22
CA ASP A 52 13.58 -8.03 3.83
C ASP A 52 13.14 -9.01 4.93
N PHE A 53 13.42 -8.69 6.20
CA PHE A 53 13.03 -9.46 7.37
C PHE A 53 11.53 -9.40 7.71
N GLN A 54 10.76 -8.53 7.04
CA GLN A 54 9.32 -8.44 7.27
C GLN A 54 8.56 -9.55 6.53
N ARG A 55 7.54 -10.10 7.20
CA ARG A 55 6.65 -11.12 6.62
C ARG A 55 5.98 -10.64 5.33
N GLU A 56 5.60 -11.60 4.49
CA GLU A 56 4.83 -11.35 3.28
C GLU A 56 3.47 -10.68 3.57
N THR A 57 3.01 -9.93 2.59
CA THR A 57 1.72 -9.26 2.60
C THR A 57 0.65 -10.21 2.04
N SER A 58 0.49 -11.36 2.70
CA SER A 58 -0.35 -12.49 2.23
C SER A 58 -1.36 -13.00 3.27
N GLU A 59 -1.56 -12.25 4.35
CA GLU A 59 -2.31 -12.69 5.55
C GLU A 59 -3.69 -12.03 5.70
N TRP A 60 -4.07 -11.17 4.76
CA TRP A 60 -5.40 -10.56 4.73
C TRP A 60 -6.25 -11.26 3.69
N ASP A 61 -7.47 -11.60 4.09
CA ASP A 61 -8.50 -12.13 3.19
C ASP A 61 -9.22 -10.99 2.45
N THR A 62 -10.00 -11.41 1.46
CA THR A 62 -10.83 -10.53 0.63
C THR A 62 -11.72 -9.60 1.44
N GLU A 63 -12.33 -10.12 2.50
CA GLU A 63 -13.25 -9.41 3.36
C GLU A 63 -12.53 -8.30 4.14
N LYS A 64 -11.38 -8.59 4.77
CA LYS A 64 -10.59 -7.55 5.47
C LYS A 64 -10.09 -6.45 4.55
N VAL A 65 -9.70 -6.80 3.32
CA VAL A 65 -9.28 -5.79 2.33
C VAL A 65 -10.46 -4.90 1.95
N CYS A 66 -11.62 -5.49 1.68
CA CYS A 66 -12.85 -4.75 1.40
C CYS A 66 -13.24 -3.83 2.56
N ASP A 67 -13.24 -4.33 3.79
CA ASP A 67 -13.58 -3.57 5.00
C ASP A 67 -12.64 -2.37 5.18
N LEU A 68 -11.33 -2.56 4.99
CA LEU A 68 -10.37 -1.45 5.09
C LEU A 68 -10.66 -0.35 4.05
N ILE A 69 -10.91 -0.73 2.79
CA ILE A 69 -11.19 0.23 1.72
C ILE A 69 -12.50 0.97 2.03
N ALA A 70 -13.53 0.26 2.51
CA ALA A 70 -14.80 0.87 2.91
C ALA A 70 -14.58 1.88 4.04
N SER A 71 -13.89 1.50 5.11
CA SER A 71 -13.55 2.41 6.22
C SER A 71 -12.75 3.63 5.77
N PHE A 72 -11.82 3.46 4.83
CA PHE A 72 -11.05 4.57 4.28
C PHE A 72 -11.95 5.57 3.55
N LEU A 73 -12.87 5.07 2.72
CA LEU A 73 -13.79 5.87 1.94
C LEU A 73 -14.93 6.48 2.75
N ASP A 74 -15.35 5.82 3.83
CA ASP A 74 -16.40 6.30 4.73
C ASP A 74 -15.84 7.25 5.80
N GLY A 75 -14.50 7.33 5.89
CA GLY A 75 -13.80 8.30 6.73
C GLY A 75 -13.72 7.85 8.18
N ASP A 76 -13.81 6.54 8.40
CA ASP A 76 -13.62 5.91 9.69
C ASP A 76 -12.16 6.02 10.13
N LEU A 77 -11.94 5.83 11.44
CA LEU A 77 -10.60 5.82 11.99
C LEU A 77 -9.87 4.52 11.59
N ILE A 78 -8.83 4.64 10.77
CA ILE A 78 -7.91 3.55 10.44
C ILE A 78 -6.63 3.72 11.27
N PRO A 79 -6.05 2.63 11.82
CA PRO A 79 -4.76 2.69 12.50
C PRO A 79 -3.66 3.29 11.60
N ALA A 80 -2.87 4.20 12.17
CA ALA A 80 -1.78 4.88 11.45
C ALA A 80 -0.75 3.88 10.90
N VAL A 81 -0.03 4.26 9.86
CA VAL A 81 1.12 3.52 9.32
C VAL A 81 2.43 4.09 9.88
N ILE A 82 3.44 3.24 10.04
CA ILE A 82 4.77 3.67 10.49
C ILE A 82 5.72 3.58 9.32
N LEU A 83 6.24 4.73 8.92
CA LEU A 83 7.22 4.86 7.86
C LEU A 83 8.55 5.34 8.46
N TRP A 84 9.64 4.75 8.01
CA TRP A 84 11.00 5.16 8.36
C TRP A 84 11.74 5.60 7.11
N LYS A 85 12.09 6.88 7.06
CA LYS A 85 12.89 7.42 5.95
C LYS A 85 14.35 7.05 6.20
N TYR A 86 14.92 6.25 5.33
CA TYR A 86 16.35 5.92 5.35
C TYR A 86 17.07 6.85 4.37
N ALA A 87 17.91 7.72 4.93
CA ALA A 87 18.58 8.78 4.17
C ALA A 87 17.59 9.54 3.26
N ASP A 88 17.98 9.82 2.01
CA ASP A 88 17.14 10.51 1.02
C ASP A 88 16.64 9.60 -0.12
N SER A 89 16.94 8.30 -0.08
CA SER A 89 16.56 7.32 -1.13
C SER A 89 15.27 6.58 -0.85
N TYR A 90 15.17 5.91 0.30
CA TYR A 90 14.09 4.95 0.58
C TYR A 90 13.22 5.34 1.77
N THR A 91 11.94 4.99 1.67
CA THR A 91 11.00 5.04 2.77
C THR A 91 10.56 3.63 3.12
N PHE A 92 11.06 3.11 4.23
CA PHE A 92 10.71 1.77 4.70
C PHE A 92 9.36 1.78 5.41
N VAL A 93 8.49 0.85 5.03
CA VAL A 93 7.24 0.57 5.73
C VAL A 93 7.56 -0.36 6.90
N ILE A 94 7.59 0.18 8.12
CA ILE A 94 7.89 -0.58 9.34
C ILE A 94 6.63 -1.24 9.89
N ASP A 95 5.49 -0.54 9.83
CA ASP A 95 4.18 -1.09 10.17
C ASP A 95 3.10 -0.62 9.19
N GLY A 96 2.14 -1.50 8.91
CA GLY A 96 1.01 -1.20 8.04
C GLY A 96 1.19 -1.57 6.56
N ALA A 97 2.11 -2.49 6.23
CA ALA A 97 2.30 -2.99 4.87
C ALA A 97 1.00 -3.55 4.25
N HIS A 98 0.21 -4.32 5.02
CA HIS A 98 -1.10 -4.79 4.58
C HIS A 98 -2.07 -3.64 4.28
N ARG A 99 -2.06 -2.56 5.06
CA ARG A 99 -2.95 -1.40 4.86
C ARG A 99 -2.60 -0.65 3.57
N ILE A 100 -1.32 -0.32 3.40
CA ILE A 100 -0.82 0.38 2.20
C ILE A 100 -1.09 -0.49 0.95
N SER A 101 -0.79 -1.78 1.03
CA SER A 101 -0.96 -2.69 -0.10
C SER A 101 -2.43 -2.93 -0.45
N ALA A 102 -3.34 -3.00 0.53
CA ALA A 102 -4.77 -3.13 0.28
C ALA A 102 -5.36 -1.89 -0.43
N LEU A 103 -4.98 -0.68 0.00
CA LEU A 103 -5.40 0.56 -0.66
C LEU A 103 -4.79 0.68 -2.07
N ALA A 104 -3.51 0.34 -2.22
CA ALA A 104 -2.85 0.30 -3.51
C ALA A 104 -3.45 -0.76 -4.45
N ALA A 105 -3.83 -1.92 -3.94
CA ALA A 105 -4.47 -2.96 -4.74
C ALA A 105 -5.77 -2.44 -5.37
N TRP A 106 -6.59 -1.73 -4.60
CA TRP A 106 -7.82 -1.14 -5.12
C TRP A 106 -7.58 0.01 -6.10
N VAL A 107 -6.66 0.92 -5.78
CA VAL A 107 -6.34 2.07 -6.64
C VAL A 107 -5.78 1.63 -8.00
N ASN A 108 -5.02 0.53 -8.04
CA ASN A 108 -4.36 0.05 -9.25
C ASN A 108 -5.04 -1.18 -9.89
N ASP A 109 -6.15 -1.65 -9.33
CA ASP A 109 -6.86 -2.88 -9.73
C ASP A 109 -5.93 -4.13 -9.76
N ASP A 110 -5.01 -4.22 -8.81
CA ASP A 110 -4.01 -5.29 -8.69
C ASP A 110 -4.15 -6.02 -7.34
N TYR A 111 -5.03 -7.01 -7.29
CA TYR A 111 -5.31 -7.82 -6.08
C TYR A 111 -4.41 -9.05 -5.95
N GLY A 112 -3.22 -9.02 -6.55
CA GLY A 112 -2.32 -10.18 -6.66
C GLY A 112 -2.31 -10.83 -8.04
N ASP A 113 -3.01 -10.26 -9.03
CA ASP A 113 -3.11 -10.76 -10.40
C ASP A 113 -3.00 -9.67 -11.48
N GLY A 114 -2.72 -8.43 -11.08
CA GLY A 114 -2.56 -7.29 -11.98
C GLY A 114 -1.16 -7.19 -12.56
N LYS A 115 -0.84 -6.02 -13.14
CA LYS A 115 0.40 -5.81 -13.89
C LYS A 115 1.66 -5.98 -13.02
N LEU A 116 1.63 -5.49 -11.78
CA LEU A 116 2.78 -5.55 -10.87
C LEU A 116 2.95 -6.98 -10.37
N SER A 117 1.86 -7.61 -9.95
CA SER A 117 1.88 -8.99 -9.49
C SER A 117 2.35 -9.96 -10.57
N ARG A 118 1.90 -9.79 -11.82
CA ARG A 118 2.40 -10.59 -12.94
C ARG A 118 3.89 -10.41 -13.18
N LYS A 119 4.38 -9.17 -13.10
CA LYS A 119 5.82 -8.91 -13.22
C LYS A 119 6.61 -9.58 -12.09
N PHE A 120 6.11 -9.51 -10.86
CA PHE A 120 6.75 -10.12 -9.68
C PHE A 120 6.89 -11.64 -9.82
N PHE A 121 5.90 -12.30 -10.43
CA PHE A 121 5.89 -13.76 -10.66
C PHE A 121 6.40 -14.18 -12.04
N ASP A 122 7.02 -13.30 -12.82
CA ASP A 122 7.43 -13.58 -14.21
C ASP A 122 6.29 -14.19 -15.07
N ASN A 123 5.07 -13.67 -14.89
CA ASN A 123 3.79 -14.13 -15.46
C ASN A 123 3.31 -15.52 -15.01
N SER A 124 3.96 -16.15 -14.03
CA SER A 124 3.63 -17.47 -13.51
C SER A 124 2.95 -17.42 -12.13
N ILE A 125 1.80 -16.74 -12.06
CA ILE A 125 1.00 -16.65 -10.82
C ILE A 125 0.23 -17.97 -10.58
N PRO A 126 0.26 -18.55 -9.36
CA PRO A 126 -0.56 -19.73 -9.03
C PRO A 126 -2.05 -19.52 -9.28
N GLU A 127 -2.74 -20.51 -9.87
CA GLU A 127 -4.16 -20.41 -10.23
C GLU A 127 -5.08 -20.03 -9.05
N ILE A 128 -4.79 -20.55 -7.86
CA ILE A 128 -5.55 -20.23 -6.65
C ILE A 128 -5.42 -18.75 -6.26
N GLN A 129 -4.27 -18.11 -6.50
CA GLN A 129 -4.09 -16.68 -6.25
C GLN A 129 -4.89 -15.85 -7.26
N ILE A 130 -4.91 -16.27 -8.53
CA ILE A 130 -5.73 -15.64 -9.56
C ILE A 130 -7.22 -15.75 -9.22
N ASP A 131 -7.69 -16.92 -8.78
CA ASP A 131 -9.08 -17.12 -8.37
C ASP A 131 -9.45 -16.25 -7.15
N ASN A 132 -8.58 -16.17 -6.15
CA ASN A 132 -8.78 -15.29 -5.00
C ASN A 132 -8.83 -13.81 -5.40
N ALA A 133 -7.92 -13.35 -6.27
CA ALA A 133 -7.87 -11.97 -6.76
C ALA A 133 -9.13 -11.59 -7.58
N LYS A 134 -9.63 -12.51 -8.42
CA LYS A 134 -10.90 -12.31 -9.14
C LYS A 134 -12.08 -12.15 -8.18
N LYS A 135 -12.18 -13.02 -7.18
CA LYS A 135 -13.24 -12.93 -6.16
C LYS A 135 -13.13 -11.66 -5.32
N ALA A 136 -11.91 -11.22 -5.01
CA ALA A 136 -11.66 -9.92 -4.37
C ALA A 136 -12.25 -8.78 -5.18
N ARG A 137 -11.90 -8.74 -6.47
CA ARG A 137 -12.34 -7.73 -7.41
C ARG A 137 -13.86 -7.72 -7.55
N GLU A 138 -14.50 -8.88 -7.65
CA GLU A 138 -15.96 -9.01 -7.69
C GLU A 138 -16.62 -8.47 -6.42
N LEU A 139 -16.14 -8.89 -5.24
CA LEU A 139 -16.66 -8.44 -3.95
C LEU A 139 -16.51 -6.92 -3.80
N ILE A 140 -15.31 -6.39 -4.02
CA ILE A 140 -15.01 -4.97 -3.85
C ILE A 140 -15.80 -4.13 -4.86
N ASN A 141 -15.93 -4.56 -6.12
CA ASN A 141 -16.73 -3.84 -7.09
C ASN A 141 -18.22 -3.83 -6.73
N THR A 142 -18.71 -4.89 -6.08
CA THR A 142 -20.10 -4.98 -5.62
C THR A 142 -20.36 -4.07 -4.41
N GLU A 143 -19.48 -4.12 -3.40
CA GLU A 143 -19.68 -3.41 -2.13
C GLU A 143 -19.27 -1.93 -2.19
N ILE A 144 -18.22 -1.64 -2.97
CA ILE A 144 -17.55 -0.34 -2.99
C ILE A 144 -17.60 0.28 -4.38
N GLY A 145 -17.24 -0.49 -5.39
CA GLY A 145 -17.03 0.00 -6.75
C GLY A 145 -15.54 0.10 -7.10
N ALA A 146 -15.24 0.00 -8.39
CA ALA A 146 -13.87 0.12 -8.89
C ALA A 146 -13.33 1.53 -8.70
N PHE A 147 -12.06 1.68 -8.33
CA PHE A 147 -11.42 2.99 -8.18
C PHE A 147 -11.54 3.86 -9.43
N LYS A 148 -11.46 3.26 -10.62
CA LYS A 148 -11.63 3.95 -11.91
C LYS A 148 -12.95 4.74 -11.98
N HIS A 149 -14.03 4.19 -11.42
CA HIS A 149 -15.32 4.89 -11.38
C HIS A 149 -15.28 6.14 -10.49
N TYR A 150 -14.55 6.08 -9.38
CA TYR A 150 -14.30 7.25 -8.53
C TYR A 150 -13.46 8.30 -9.26
N GLU A 151 -12.42 7.88 -9.98
CA GLU A 151 -11.57 8.78 -10.75
C GLU A 151 -12.34 9.51 -11.87
N GLU A 152 -13.20 8.78 -12.61
CA GLU A 152 -14.08 9.38 -13.63
C GLU A 152 -15.08 10.35 -12.99
N SER A 153 -15.63 10.01 -11.83
CA SER A 153 -16.59 10.83 -11.10
C SER A 153 -15.99 12.13 -10.54
N LEU A 154 -14.66 12.28 -10.50
CA LEU A 154 -14.02 13.57 -10.18
C LEU A 154 -14.24 14.61 -11.29
N PHE A 155 -14.41 14.18 -12.54
CA PHE A 155 -14.65 15.06 -13.68
C PHE A 155 -16.14 15.37 -13.87
N GLU A 156 -17.02 14.41 -13.58
CA GLU A 156 -18.47 14.54 -13.73
C GLU A 156 -19.22 14.18 -12.43
N PRO A 157 -19.04 14.95 -11.33
CA PRO A 157 -19.58 14.57 -10.02
C PRO A 157 -21.10 14.46 -9.99
N ASP A 158 -21.81 15.24 -10.80
CA ASP A 158 -23.27 15.30 -10.79
C ASP A 158 -23.93 14.00 -11.29
N LEU A 159 -23.24 13.23 -12.13
CA LEU A 159 -23.72 11.96 -12.68
C LEU A 159 -23.48 10.77 -11.75
N ALA A 160 -22.62 10.93 -10.74
CA ALA A 160 -22.31 9.87 -9.79
C ALA A 160 -23.47 9.60 -8.82
N GLU A 161 -23.56 8.36 -8.34
CA GLU A 161 -24.51 7.98 -7.29
C GLU A 161 -24.20 8.71 -5.97
N ASP A 162 -25.22 8.93 -5.13
CA ASP A 162 -25.07 9.66 -3.87
C ASP A 162 -24.03 9.03 -2.92
N LYS A 163 -23.92 7.70 -2.93
CA LYS A 163 -22.90 6.97 -2.16
C LYS A 163 -21.48 7.34 -2.62
N VAL A 164 -21.26 7.39 -3.94
CA VAL A 164 -19.98 7.77 -4.55
C VAL A 164 -19.68 9.24 -4.26
N LYS A 165 -20.65 10.15 -4.46
CA LYS A 165 -20.53 11.58 -4.13
C LYS A 165 -20.10 11.81 -2.69
N LYS A 166 -20.69 11.09 -1.73
CA LYS A 166 -20.33 11.20 -0.31
C LYS A 166 -18.88 10.76 -0.09
N ARG A 167 -18.49 9.61 -0.63
CA ARG A 167 -17.14 9.04 -0.51
C ARG A 167 -16.08 9.88 -1.23
N LEU A 168 -16.42 10.56 -2.34
CA LEU A 168 -15.50 11.49 -3.03
C LEU A 168 -15.08 12.66 -2.12
N LYS A 169 -16.01 13.22 -1.34
CA LYS A 169 -15.66 14.25 -0.34
C LYS A 169 -14.71 13.73 0.74
N THR A 170 -14.74 12.42 1.00
CA THR A 170 -13.90 11.77 2.00
C THR A 170 -12.57 11.30 1.40
N LEU A 171 -12.49 11.04 0.10
CA LEU A 171 -11.24 10.75 -0.63
C LEU A 171 -10.25 11.93 -0.58
N GLU A 172 -10.73 13.15 -0.33
CA GLU A 172 -9.88 14.32 0.00
C GLU A 172 -9.22 14.19 1.39
N ARG A 173 -9.70 13.31 2.27
CA ARG A 173 -9.07 13.02 3.57
C ARG A 173 -7.90 12.07 3.39
N GLU A 174 -6.88 12.28 4.20
CA GLU A 174 -5.60 11.60 4.09
C GLU A 174 -5.38 10.61 5.24
N LEU A 175 -4.74 9.48 4.98
CA LEU A 175 -4.33 8.49 5.97
C LEU A 175 -3.14 9.00 6.78
N SER A 176 -3.27 9.12 8.11
CA SER A 176 -2.21 9.65 8.96
C SER A 176 -0.95 8.76 9.01
N ILE A 177 0.23 9.39 8.91
CA ILE A 177 1.54 8.76 9.12
C ILE A 177 2.03 9.10 10.53
N PHE A 178 2.50 8.10 11.28
CA PHE A 178 3.19 8.35 12.54
C PHE A 178 4.71 8.40 12.33
N SER A 179 5.31 9.58 12.52
CA SER A 179 6.77 9.75 12.50
C SER A 179 7.33 9.53 13.92
N GLY A 180 7.71 8.30 14.23
CA GLY A 180 8.47 8.02 15.45
C GLY A 180 9.97 8.19 15.20
N LEU A 181 10.66 8.98 16.04
CA LEU A 181 12.12 8.92 16.17
C LEU A 181 12.50 7.55 16.73
N MET A 182 12.62 6.53 15.88
CA MET A 182 13.30 5.30 16.25
C MET A 182 14.81 5.57 16.18
N GLU A 183 15.39 6.00 17.31
CA GLU A 183 16.82 5.84 17.53
C GLU A 183 17.11 4.34 17.63
N ILE A 184 17.52 3.74 16.52
CA ILE A 184 18.15 2.42 16.53
C ILE A 184 19.50 2.62 17.25
N ARG A 185 19.54 2.32 18.56
CA ARG A 185 20.81 2.21 19.27
C ARG A 185 21.57 1.05 18.66
N GLU A 186 22.54 1.36 17.80
CA GLU A 186 23.60 0.44 17.42
C GLU A 186 24.21 -0.13 18.70
N LYS A 187 23.98 -1.42 18.97
CA LYS A 187 24.93 -2.18 19.77
C LYS A 187 26.16 -2.40 18.89
N GLN A 188 27.01 -1.37 18.79
CA GLN A 188 28.36 -1.59 18.32
C GLN A 188 29.04 -2.55 19.29
N LYS A 189 29.34 -3.73 18.74
CA LYS A 189 30.39 -4.62 19.18
C LYS A 189 31.62 -3.80 19.59
N THR A 190 31.81 -3.56 20.89
CA THR A 190 33.14 -3.43 21.44
C THR A 190 33.72 -4.83 21.65
N LEU A 191 33.98 -5.49 20.52
CA LEU A 191 35.02 -6.51 20.42
C LEU A 191 36.14 -5.89 19.59
N SER A 192 37.27 -5.72 20.27
CA SER A 192 38.61 -5.44 19.75
C SER A 192 38.99 -3.98 19.51
N SER A 193 39.62 -3.37 20.53
CA SER A 193 41.04 -3.01 20.40
C SER A 193 41.68 -2.71 21.76
N ARG A 194 42.53 -3.65 22.20
CA ARG A 194 43.65 -3.55 23.16
C ARG A 194 43.37 -3.32 24.64
#